data_AF-A0A942I4V7-F1
#
_entry.id   AF-A0A942I4V7-F1
#
_cell.length_a   1.000
_cell.length_b   1.000
_cell.length_c   1.000
_cell.angle_alpha   90.00
_cell.angle_beta   90.00
_cell.angle_gamma   90.00
#
_symmetry.space_group_name_H-M   'P 1'
#
loop_
_entity.id
_entity.type
_entity.pdbx_description
1 polymer ?
#
loop_
_entity_poly.entity_id
_entity_poly.type
_entity_poly.pdbx_seq_one_letter_code
_entity_poly.pdbx_strand_id
1 'polypeptide(L)'
;MFQWVAQHREVITALTGLGTLMVWVIYLQVFISSYRRQLRATLLITRGAGQGLEARCFLSNMSSESIYVQSVLVALWAPEKSMAFPVTDILGLDNEAPADPWKRTRQGPLGSGETRDIGSFGNLIEQGLRALQTDSREGIAPMAIQRLTIEVVGLYGSEDLPVGARRRFLVLEENGRPRIQAKGIQTQQIRGRRERKKLESRLARDR
;
A
#
# COMPACT_ATOMS: atom_id res chain seq x y z
N MET A 1 -51.64 40.71 -13.00
CA MET A 1 -50.53 39.85 -12.53
C MET A 1 -51.01 38.50 -11.99
N PHE A 2 -51.94 38.43 -11.03
CA PHE A 2 -52.46 37.15 -10.51
C PHE A 2 -53.10 36.22 -11.56
N GLN A 3 -53.79 36.77 -12.57
CA GLN A 3 -54.40 36.00 -13.67
C GLN A 3 -53.36 35.33 -14.60
N TRP A 4 -52.22 35.99 -14.86
CA TRP A 4 -51.14 35.46 -15.70
C TRP A 4 -50.44 34.26 -15.05
N VAL A 5 -50.21 34.37 -13.73
CA VAL A 5 -49.69 33.28 -12.90
C VAL A 5 -50.67 32.11 -12.86
N ALA A 6 -51.98 32.38 -12.72
CA ALA A 6 -53.02 31.35 -12.73
C ALA A 6 -53.08 30.57 -14.05
N GLN A 7 -52.90 31.25 -15.19
CA GLN A 7 -52.94 30.64 -16.52
C GLN A 7 -51.68 29.83 -16.87
N HIS A 8 -50.53 30.13 -16.25
CA HIS A 8 -49.25 29.43 -16.50
C HIS A 8 -48.79 28.57 -15.30
N ARG A 9 -49.69 28.25 -14.36
CA ARG A 9 -49.37 27.46 -13.16
C ARG A 9 -48.69 26.13 -13.49
N GLU A 10 -49.16 25.41 -14.51
CA GLU A 10 -48.56 24.14 -14.92
C GLU A 10 -47.09 24.28 -15.33
N VAL A 11 -46.76 25.32 -16.11
CA VAL A 11 -45.38 25.56 -16.57
C VAL A 11 -44.49 25.95 -15.40
N ILE A 12 -44.98 26.80 -14.48
CA ILE A 12 -44.23 27.22 -13.30
C ILE A 12 -44.00 26.03 -12.35
N THR A 13 -45.01 25.20 -12.11
CA THR A 13 -44.90 23.99 -11.29
C THR A 13 -43.96 22.97 -11.93
N ALA A 14 -44.05 22.77 -13.25
CA ALA A 14 -43.15 21.90 -14.00
C ALA A 14 -41.69 22.38 -13.91
N LEU A 15 -41.43 23.68 -14.12
CA LEU A 15 -40.10 24.29 -13.97
C LEU A 15 -39.57 24.17 -12.53
N THR A 16 -40.43 24.39 -11.53
CA THR A 16 -40.05 24.25 -10.11
C THR A 16 -39.71 22.80 -9.77
N GLY A 17 -40.48 21.84 -10.29
CA GLY A 17 -40.19 20.42 -10.18
C GLY A 17 -38.87 20.04 -10.84
N LEU A 18 -38.61 20.55 -12.05
CA LEU A 18 -37.36 20.33 -12.78
C LEU A 18 -36.16 20.92 -12.06
N GLY A 19 -36.30 22.14 -11.51
CA GLY A 19 -35.27 22.80 -10.70
C GLY A 19 -34.97 22.02 -9.41
N THR A 20 -36.01 21.54 -8.73
CA THR A 20 -35.84 20.68 -7.54
C THR A 20 -35.13 19.38 -7.89
N LEU A 21 -35.50 18.72 -9.00
CA LEU A 21 -34.82 17.52 -9.50
C LEU A 21 -33.33 17.81 -9.80
N MET A 22 -33.02 18.94 -10.42
CA MET A 22 -31.64 19.34 -10.71
C MET A 22 -30.81 19.50 -9.43
N VAL A 23 -31.37 20.13 -8.39
CA VAL A 23 -30.70 20.25 -7.08
C VAL A 23 -30.43 18.87 -6.49
N TRP A 24 -31.39 17.94 -6.55
CA TRP A 24 -31.20 16.56 -6.11
C TRP A 24 -30.10 15.82 -6.87
N VAL A 25 -30.01 16.00 -8.19
CA VAL A 25 -28.95 15.40 -9.03
C VAL A 25 -27.58 15.93 -8.63
N ILE A 26 -27.44 17.25 -8.43
CA ILE A 26 -26.18 17.86 -7.97
C ILE A 26 -25.80 17.32 -6.59
N TYR A 27 -26.76 17.27 -5.66
CA TYR A 27 -26.52 16.74 -4.32
C TYR A 27 -26.08 15.28 -4.35
N LEU A 28 -26.76 14.45 -5.14
CA LEU A 28 -26.41 13.03 -5.32
C LEU A 28 -25.01 12.88 -5.93
N GLN A 29 -24.66 13.71 -6.91
CA GLN A 29 -23.33 13.70 -7.53
C GLN A 29 -22.23 14.05 -6.51
N VAL A 30 -22.44 15.09 -5.69
CA VAL A 30 -21.51 15.47 -4.62
C VAL A 30 -21.39 14.36 -3.58
N PHE A 31 -22.51 13.79 -3.17
CA PHE A 31 -22.57 12.69 -2.20
C PHE A 31 -21.79 11.47 -2.70
N ILE A 32 -22.05 11.01 -3.93
CA ILE A 32 -21.35 9.88 -4.54
C ILE A 32 -19.84 10.16 -4.65
N SER A 33 -19.46 11.38 -5.04
CA SER A 33 -18.04 11.77 -5.16
C SER A 33 -17.33 11.74 -3.81
N SER A 34 -17.96 12.31 -2.78
CA SER A 34 -17.48 12.30 -1.40
C SER A 34 -17.34 10.88 -0.85
N TYR A 35 -18.39 10.08 -0.97
CA TYR A 35 -18.44 8.71 -0.48
C TYR A 35 -17.39 7.82 -1.16
N ARG A 36 -17.26 7.92 -2.50
CA ARG A 36 -16.22 7.21 -3.26
C ARG A 36 -14.80 7.65 -2.94
N ARG A 37 -14.59 8.85 -2.38
CA ARG A 37 -13.26 9.31 -1.92
C ARG A 37 -12.93 8.75 -0.54
N GLN A 38 -13.92 8.66 0.35
CA GLN A 38 -13.75 8.13 1.71
C GLN A 38 -13.45 6.62 1.70
N LEU A 39 -14.11 5.86 0.84
CA LEU A 39 -13.90 4.41 0.74
C LEU A 39 -12.56 3.97 0.15
N ARG A 40 -11.70 4.91 -0.28
CA ARG A 40 -10.42 4.55 -0.92
C ARG A 40 -9.36 4.22 0.11
N ALA A 41 -9.05 2.93 0.21
CA ALA A 41 -7.91 2.49 0.98
C ALA A 41 -6.59 3.10 0.48
N THR A 42 -5.80 3.64 1.40
CA THR A 42 -4.50 4.27 1.13
C THR A 42 -3.47 3.80 2.17
N LEU A 43 -2.42 3.13 1.70
CA LEU A 43 -1.29 2.71 2.52
C LEU A 43 -0.05 3.52 2.15
N LEU A 44 0.66 4.05 3.14
CA LEU A 44 1.87 4.82 2.95
C LEU A 44 3.09 4.01 3.42
N ILE A 45 4.09 3.84 2.56
CA ILE A 45 5.36 3.23 2.94
C ILE A 45 6.37 4.37 3.09
N THR A 46 7.01 4.54 4.23
CA THR A 46 7.99 5.62 4.47
C THR A 46 9.31 5.07 4.98
N ARG A 47 10.37 5.86 4.80
CA ARG A 47 11.68 5.63 5.39
C ARG A 47 11.86 6.64 6.52
N GLY A 48 12.27 6.18 7.69
CA GLY A 48 12.55 7.03 8.85
C GLY A 48 13.57 6.39 9.78
N ALA A 49 13.77 7.02 10.94
CA ALA A 49 14.56 6.50 12.07
C ALA A 49 15.87 5.79 11.65
N GLY A 50 16.89 6.56 11.26
CA GLY A 50 18.23 6.04 10.93
C GLY A 50 18.76 6.52 9.58
N GLN A 51 19.98 6.09 9.27
CA GLN A 51 20.69 6.43 8.04
C GLN A 51 21.11 5.16 7.29
N GLY A 52 21.37 5.29 5.99
CA GLY A 52 21.81 4.17 5.18
C GLY A 52 20.83 2.99 5.16
N LEU A 53 21.37 1.78 5.30
CA LEU A 53 20.62 0.51 5.41
C LEU A 53 19.96 0.31 6.79
N GLU A 54 20.47 0.97 7.83
CA GLU A 54 19.88 0.91 9.19
C GLU A 54 18.59 1.71 9.33
N ALA A 55 18.28 2.54 8.35
CA ALA A 55 17.00 3.26 8.33
C ALA A 55 15.82 2.27 8.37
N ARG A 56 14.80 2.63 9.15
CA ARG A 56 13.60 1.82 9.32
C ARG A 56 12.58 2.11 8.23
N CYS A 57 11.91 1.06 7.78
CA CYS A 57 10.77 1.15 6.88
C CYS A 57 9.48 1.10 7.70
N PHE A 58 8.62 2.09 7.51
CA PHE A 58 7.32 2.17 8.17
C PHE A 58 6.19 2.00 7.16
N LEU A 59 5.13 1.33 7.60
CA LEU A 59 3.88 1.17 6.88
C LEU A 59 2.77 1.87 7.67
N SER A 60 2.14 2.89 7.10
CA SER A 60 1.06 3.64 7.72
C SER A 60 -0.25 3.45 6.99
N ASN A 61 -1.35 3.27 7.72
CA ASN A 61 -2.70 3.26 7.16
C ASN A 61 -3.27 4.68 7.14
N MET A 62 -3.52 5.20 5.94
CA MET A 62 -4.12 6.53 5.71
C MET A 62 -5.57 6.43 5.22
N SER A 63 -6.20 5.29 5.44
CA SER A 63 -7.61 5.02 5.09
C SER A 63 -8.53 5.40 6.26
N SER A 64 -9.83 5.54 6.00
CA SER A 64 -10.82 5.83 7.04
C SER A 64 -11.05 4.67 8.00
N GLU A 65 -10.87 3.42 7.53
CA GLU A 65 -11.07 2.22 8.34
C GLU A 65 -9.78 1.39 8.48
N SER A 66 -9.84 0.35 9.31
CA SER A 66 -8.73 -0.59 9.53
C SER A 66 -8.43 -1.42 8.28
N ILE A 67 -7.15 -1.62 7.98
CA ILE A 67 -6.68 -2.54 6.94
C ILE A 67 -5.98 -3.71 7.61
N TYR A 68 -6.36 -4.94 7.26
CA TYR A 68 -5.60 -6.10 7.67
C TYR A 68 -4.41 -6.29 6.73
N VAL A 69 -3.18 -6.09 7.22
CA VAL A 69 -1.97 -6.35 6.43
C VAL A 69 -1.80 -7.86 6.32
N GLN A 70 -1.89 -8.39 5.11
CA GLN A 70 -1.84 -9.83 4.84
C GLN A 70 -0.43 -10.28 4.49
N SER A 71 0.30 -9.49 3.71
CA SER A 71 1.66 -9.83 3.29
C SER A 71 2.48 -8.59 3.00
N VAL A 72 3.78 -8.70 3.27
CA VAL A 72 4.77 -7.71 2.91
C VAL A 72 5.79 -8.41 2.02
N LEU A 73 5.83 -8.02 0.76
CA LEU A 73 6.75 -8.54 -0.23
C LEU A 73 7.92 -7.56 -0.44
N VAL A 74 9.10 -8.14 -0.59
CA VAL A 74 10.32 -7.42 -0.93
C VAL A 74 10.82 -7.94 -2.26
N ALA A 75 10.93 -7.05 -3.24
CA ALA A 75 11.55 -7.35 -4.52
C ALA A 75 12.94 -6.72 -4.61
N LEU A 76 13.95 -7.56 -4.76
CA LEU A 76 15.33 -7.18 -4.98
C LEU A 76 15.64 -7.21 -6.47
N TRP A 77 16.31 -6.17 -6.93
CA TRP A 77 16.77 -6.07 -8.31
C TRP A 77 18.28 -5.88 -8.33
N ALA A 78 18.96 -6.86 -8.91
CA ALA A 78 20.36 -6.84 -9.27
C ALA A 78 20.47 -6.83 -10.82
N PRO A 79 21.62 -6.45 -11.39
CA PRO A 79 21.83 -6.38 -12.84
C PRO A 79 21.44 -7.66 -13.59
N GLU A 80 21.74 -8.82 -13.02
CA GLU A 80 21.57 -10.11 -13.68
C GLU A 80 20.27 -10.81 -13.29
N LYS A 81 19.71 -10.50 -12.11
CA LYS A 81 18.55 -11.20 -11.55
C LYS A 81 17.66 -10.25 -10.77
N SER A 82 16.35 -10.42 -10.92
CA SER A 82 15.36 -9.74 -10.09
C SER A 82 14.37 -10.76 -9.56
N MET A 83 14.09 -10.72 -8.26
CA MET A 83 13.18 -11.66 -7.64
C MET A 83 12.43 -11.00 -6.48
N ALA A 84 11.22 -11.48 -6.22
CA ALA A 84 10.35 -10.98 -5.16
C ALA A 84 10.06 -12.11 -4.18
N PHE A 85 10.13 -11.79 -2.90
CA PHE A 85 9.99 -12.74 -1.81
C PHE A 85 9.03 -12.19 -0.76
N PRO A 86 8.24 -13.03 -0.10
CA PRO A 86 7.57 -12.61 1.12
C PRO A 86 8.60 -12.33 2.21
N VAL A 87 8.40 -11.24 2.92
CA VAL A 87 9.13 -10.91 4.14
C VAL A 87 8.12 -10.71 5.26
N THR A 88 7.08 -11.54 5.23
CA THR A 88 5.91 -11.40 6.09
C THR A 88 6.25 -11.74 7.54
N ASP A 89 7.10 -12.74 7.76
CA ASP A 89 7.57 -13.12 9.09
C ASP A 89 8.96 -12.53 9.38
N ILE A 90 9.17 -12.19 10.65
CA ILE A 90 10.43 -11.61 11.13
C ILE A 90 11.41 -12.76 11.39
N LEU A 91 12.20 -13.11 10.38
CA LEU A 91 13.30 -14.09 10.48
C LEU A 91 14.47 -13.53 11.31
N GLY A 92 15.10 -14.38 12.12
CA GLY A 92 16.29 -14.03 12.93
C GLY A 92 16.02 -13.78 14.42
N LEU A 93 14.84 -14.17 14.91
CA LEU A 93 14.46 -14.07 16.31
C LEU A 93 14.83 -15.32 17.12
N ASP A 94 15.62 -16.25 16.59
CA ASP A 94 15.76 -17.61 17.14
C ASP A 94 16.29 -17.66 18.59
N ASN A 95 16.99 -16.61 19.05
CA ASN A 95 17.45 -16.47 20.44
C ASN A 95 16.74 -15.37 21.27
N GLU A 96 16.00 -14.45 20.64
CA GLU A 96 15.31 -13.31 21.30
C GLU A 96 13.87 -13.14 20.81
N ALA A 97 13.23 -14.22 20.38
CA ALA A 97 11.86 -14.19 19.87
C ALA A 97 10.92 -13.70 20.97
N PRO A 98 10.16 -12.63 20.74
CA PRO A 98 9.06 -12.30 21.62
C PRO A 98 8.16 -13.53 21.74
N ALA A 99 7.79 -13.89 22.97
CA ALA A 99 6.89 -15.01 23.23
C ALA A 99 5.54 -14.87 22.51
N ASP A 100 5.14 -13.63 22.21
CA ASP A 100 3.92 -13.28 21.48
C ASP A 100 4.09 -13.50 19.96
N PRO A 101 3.32 -14.44 19.35
CA PRO A 101 3.35 -14.69 17.91
C PRO A 101 3.05 -13.46 17.06
N TRP A 102 2.23 -12.51 17.56
CA TRP A 102 1.89 -11.29 16.83
C TRP A 102 3.07 -10.33 16.68
N LYS A 103 4.08 -10.45 17.53
CA LYS A 103 5.33 -9.67 17.43
C LYS A 103 6.37 -10.33 16.53
N ARG A 104 6.11 -11.54 16.05
CA ARG A 104 6.98 -12.30 15.14
C ARG A 104 6.57 -12.16 13.68
N THR A 105 5.40 -11.57 13.41
CA THR A 105 4.88 -11.36 12.07
C THR A 105 4.63 -9.88 11.80
N ARG A 106 4.72 -9.48 10.52
CA ARG A 106 4.33 -8.15 10.05
C ARG A 106 2.86 -8.12 9.61
N GLN A 107 2.18 -9.27 9.65
CA GLN A 107 0.74 -9.38 9.41
C GLN A 107 -0.06 -8.80 10.57
N GLY A 108 -1.32 -8.46 10.27
CA GLY A 108 -2.30 -8.09 11.29
C GLY A 108 -3.04 -6.79 10.99
N PRO A 109 -4.06 -6.48 11.79
CA PRO A 109 -4.87 -5.28 11.62
C PRO A 109 -4.04 -4.03 11.83
N LEU A 110 -4.22 -3.03 10.97
CA LEU A 110 -3.59 -1.71 11.06
C LEU A 110 -4.70 -0.67 11.07
N GLY A 111 -4.94 -0.07 12.23
CA GLY A 111 -6.00 0.92 12.45
C GLY A 111 -5.80 2.18 11.60
N SER A 112 -6.85 2.99 11.46
CA SER A 112 -6.76 4.26 10.74
C SER A 112 -5.75 5.20 11.41
N GLY A 113 -4.80 5.73 10.64
CA GLY A 113 -3.71 6.57 11.13
C GLY A 113 -2.56 5.81 11.79
N GLU A 114 -2.70 4.51 12.06
CA GLU A 114 -1.65 3.74 12.71
C GLU A 114 -0.47 3.48 11.78
N THR A 115 0.70 3.29 12.39
CA THR A 115 1.96 2.99 11.70
C THR A 115 2.60 1.74 12.29
N ARG A 116 3.00 0.82 11.42
CA ARG A 116 3.74 -0.40 11.77
C ARG A 116 5.17 -0.32 11.26
N ASP A 117 6.11 -0.71 12.09
CA ASP A 117 7.51 -0.89 11.69
C ASP A 117 7.69 -2.22 10.97
N ILE A 118 8.24 -2.16 9.76
CA ILE A 118 8.51 -3.31 8.89
C ILE A 118 9.95 -3.81 9.10
N GLY A 119 10.83 -3.02 9.73
CA GLY A 119 12.23 -3.37 9.95
C GLY A 119 13.20 -2.44 9.24
N SER A 120 14.50 -2.62 9.51
CA SER A 120 15.55 -1.93 8.78
C SER A 120 15.63 -2.45 7.35
N PHE A 121 16.00 -1.57 6.42
CA PHE A 121 16.19 -1.99 5.04
C PHE A 121 17.31 -3.02 4.87
N GLY A 122 18.36 -2.95 5.70
CA GLY A 122 19.41 -3.95 5.77
C GLY A 122 18.85 -5.35 6.04
N ASN A 123 18.02 -5.49 7.08
CA ASN A 123 17.40 -6.78 7.43
C ASN A 123 16.47 -7.28 6.32
N LEU A 124 15.70 -6.40 5.68
CA LEU A 124 14.82 -6.76 4.57
C LEU A 124 15.61 -7.27 3.35
N ILE A 125 16.75 -6.64 3.06
CA ILE A 125 17.66 -7.07 1.99
C ILE A 125 18.29 -8.42 2.35
N GLU A 126 18.80 -8.57 3.57
CA GLU A 126 19.42 -9.80 4.03
C GLU A 126 18.45 -10.99 4.00
N GLN A 127 17.21 -10.78 4.47
CA GLN A 127 16.15 -11.79 4.41
C GLN A 127 15.87 -12.22 2.96
N GLY A 128 15.78 -11.27 2.03
CA GLY A 128 15.60 -11.58 0.60
C GLY A 128 16.80 -12.30 -0.03
N LEU A 129 18.03 -11.97 0.38
CA LEU A 129 19.25 -12.65 -0.08
C LEU A 129 19.36 -14.07 0.45
N ARG A 130 19.00 -14.31 1.72
CA ARG A 130 18.95 -15.66 2.31
C ARG A 130 17.95 -16.53 1.56
N ALA A 131 16.76 -16.00 1.26
CA ALA A 131 15.77 -16.72 0.45
C ALA A 131 16.33 -17.10 -0.94
N LEU A 132 17.13 -16.22 -1.55
CA LEU A 132 17.75 -16.48 -2.85
C LEU A 132 18.84 -17.56 -2.80
N GLN A 133 19.64 -17.62 -1.73
CA GLN A 133 20.68 -18.65 -1.56
C GLN A 133 20.09 -20.06 -1.43
N THR A 134 18.89 -20.18 -0.88
CA THR A 134 18.17 -21.47 -0.80
C THR A 134 17.71 -21.95 -2.18
N ASP A 135 17.30 -21.04 -3.06
CA ASP A 135 16.79 -21.35 -4.41
C ASP A 135 17.87 -21.38 -5.51
N SER A 136 19.08 -20.85 -5.25
CA SER A 136 20.15 -20.73 -6.25
C SER A 136 21.52 -20.98 -5.62
N ARG A 137 22.32 -21.87 -6.23
CA ARG A 137 23.72 -22.16 -5.83
C ARG A 137 24.67 -20.96 -5.95
N GLU A 138 24.26 -19.89 -6.62
CA GLU A 138 25.02 -18.65 -6.78
C GLU A 138 24.44 -17.56 -5.87
N GLY A 139 25.18 -17.19 -4.83
CA GLY A 139 24.81 -16.10 -3.93
C GLY A 139 24.97 -14.74 -4.59
N ILE A 140 23.95 -13.88 -4.47
CA ILE A 140 24.07 -12.46 -4.85
C ILE A 140 24.63 -11.68 -3.66
N ALA A 141 25.70 -10.92 -3.87
CA ALA A 141 26.25 -10.05 -2.84
C ALA A 141 25.30 -8.86 -2.55
N PRO A 142 25.14 -8.43 -1.29
CA PRO A 142 24.30 -7.27 -0.94
C PRO A 142 24.61 -5.99 -1.72
N MET A 143 25.89 -5.76 -2.06
CA MET A 143 26.33 -4.59 -2.83
C MET A 143 25.93 -4.64 -4.31
N ALA A 144 25.53 -5.79 -4.84
CA ALA A 144 25.05 -5.90 -6.23
C ALA A 144 23.58 -5.46 -6.39
N ILE A 145 22.86 -5.27 -5.29
CA ILE A 145 21.45 -4.85 -5.32
C ILE A 145 21.41 -3.36 -5.59
N GLN A 146 20.80 -2.96 -6.72
CA GLN A 146 20.67 -1.54 -7.08
C GLN A 146 19.31 -0.96 -6.69
N ARG A 147 18.29 -1.83 -6.56
CA ARG A 147 16.92 -1.39 -6.29
C ARG A 147 16.19 -2.38 -5.41
N LEU A 148 15.47 -1.81 -4.46
CA LEU A 148 14.61 -2.48 -3.50
C LEU A 148 13.18 -1.98 -3.72
N THR A 149 12.23 -2.89 -3.85
CA THR A 149 10.80 -2.55 -3.93
C THR A 149 10.08 -3.20 -2.77
N ILE A 150 9.39 -2.39 -1.98
CA ILE A 150 8.50 -2.87 -0.92
C ILE A 150 7.08 -2.82 -1.47
N GLU A 151 6.42 -3.97 -1.43
CA GLU A 151 5.05 -4.15 -1.86
C GLU A 151 4.24 -4.74 -0.71
N VAL A 152 3.20 -4.05 -0.30
CA VAL A 152 2.32 -4.48 0.79
C VAL A 152 0.98 -4.85 0.20
N VAL A 153 0.43 -5.97 0.65
CA VAL A 153 -0.92 -6.39 0.32
C VAL A 153 -1.73 -6.51 1.61
N GLY A 154 -2.93 -5.95 1.59
CA GLY A 154 -3.86 -6.00 2.71
C GLY A 154 -5.29 -6.18 2.26
N LEU A 155 -6.13 -6.57 3.21
CA LEU A 155 -7.57 -6.72 3.06
C LEU A 155 -8.23 -5.52 3.73
N TYR A 156 -9.20 -4.92 3.03
CA TYR A 156 -9.95 -3.78 3.53
C TYR A 156 -11.43 -4.16 3.56
N GLY A 157 -12.05 -4.11 4.74
CA GLY A 157 -13.39 -4.67 4.94
C GLY A 157 -14.48 -4.08 4.03
N SER A 158 -14.29 -2.83 3.59
CA SER A 158 -15.21 -2.13 2.69
C SER A 158 -14.86 -2.27 1.19
N GLU A 159 -13.88 -3.11 0.80
CA GLU A 159 -13.57 -3.46 -0.59
C GLU A 159 -13.47 -4.98 -0.82
N ASP A 160 -14.05 -5.51 -1.92
CA ASP A 160 -13.99 -6.94 -2.26
C ASP A 160 -12.62 -7.43 -2.77
N LEU A 161 -11.75 -6.50 -3.19
CA LEU A 161 -10.45 -6.82 -3.75
C LEU A 161 -9.34 -6.38 -2.80
N PRO A 162 -8.21 -7.09 -2.74
CA PRO A 162 -7.10 -6.71 -1.89
C PRO A 162 -6.57 -5.34 -2.29
N VAL A 163 -6.18 -4.61 -1.26
CA VAL A 163 -5.51 -3.31 -1.36
C VAL A 163 -4.02 -3.57 -1.45
N GLY A 164 -3.36 -2.93 -2.41
CA GLY A 164 -1.91 -3.00 -2.54
C GLY A 164 -1.27 -1.63 -2.51
N ALA A 165 -0.07 -1.54 -1.95
CA ALA A 165 0.78 -0.36 -2.06
C ALA A 165 2.21 -0.76 -2.36
N ARG A 166 2.90 0.05 -3.17
CA ARG A 166 4.26 -0.23 -3.61
C ARG A 166 5.12 1.02 -3.51
N ARG A 167 6.31 0.89 -2.93
CA ARG A 167 7.33 1.95 -2.94
C ARG A 167 8.68 1.40 -3.38
N ARG A 168 9.35 2.15 -4.25
CA ARG A 168 10.66 1.82 -4.80
C ARG A 168 11.75 2.65 -4.15
N PHE A 169 12.82 1.98 -3.80
CA PHE A 169 14.03 2.51 -3.20
C PHE A 169 15.23 2.11 -4.06
N LEU A 170 16.20 3.01 -4.15
CA LEU A 170 17.49 2.79 -4.78
C LEU A 170 18.51 2.57 -3.66
N VAL A 171 19.37 1.58 -3.88
CA VAL A 171 20.54 1.36 -3.05
C VAL A 171 21.71 1.97 -3.81
N LEU A 172 22.31 2.99 -3.21
CA LEU A 172 23.42 3.75 -3.77
C LEU A 172 24.63 3.58 -2.86
N GLU A 173 25.82 3.64 -3.41
CA GLU A 173 27.05 3.69 -2.62
C GLU A 173 27.50 5.14 -2.52
N GLU A 174 27.67 5.64 -1.30
CA GLU A 174 28.11 7.00 -1.02
C GLU A 174 29.21 6.95 0.05
N ASN A 175 30.40 7.45 -0.25
CA ASN A 175 31.57 7.43 0.64
C ASN A 175 31.91 6.02 1.18
N GLY A 176 31.79 4.98 0.34
CA GLY A 176 32.05 3.59 0.70
C GLY A 176 31.03 2.99 1.67
N ARG A 177 29.86 3.62 1.85
CA ARG A 177 28.76 3.10 2.67
C ARG A 177 27.48 2.97 1.84
N PRO A 178 26.74 1.85 1.97
CA PRO A 178 25.47 1.67 1.27
C PRO A 178 24.39 2.60 1.87
N ARG A 179 23.75 3.38 0.99
CA ARG A 179 22.68 4.32 1.32
C ARG A 179 21.41 3.97 0.57
N ILE A 180 20.27 4.14 1.25
CA ILE A 180 18.95 3.98 0.65
C ILE A 180 18.29 5.33 0.39
N GLN A 181 17.84 5.50 -0.85
CA GLN A 181 17.09 6.67 -1.29
C GLN A 181 15.77 6.24 -1.91
N ALA A 182 14.67 6.92 -1.55
CA ALA A 182 13.40 6.68 -2.22
C ALA A 182 13.50 7.17 -3.68
N LYS A 183 13.10 6.34 -4.65
CA LYS A 183 13.12 6.71 -6.08
C LYS A 183 12.17 7.88 -6.38
N GLY A 184 11.15 8.08 -5.53
CA GLY A 184 10.21 9.17 -5.64
C GLY A 184 9.54 9.51 -4.31
N ILE A 185 8.77 10.58 -4.34
CA ILE A 185 8.09 11.14 -3.16
C ILE A 185 6.92 10.25 -2.71
N GLN A 186 6.20 9.66 -3.66
CA GLN A 186 4.91 9.00 -3.41
C GLN A 186 5.01 7.47 -3.33
N THR A 187 4.17 6.90 -2.46
CA THR A 187 3.84 5.46 -2.47
C THR A 187 2.77 5.21 -3.53
N GLN A 188 3.06 4.32 -4.47
CA GLN A 188 2.12 3.96 -5.53
C GLN A 188 1.03 3.04 -4.98
N GLN A 189 -0.23 3.45 -5.07
CA GLN A 189 -1.37 2.62 -4.70
C GLN A 189 -1.75 1.71 -5.86
N ILE A 190 -1.90 0.41 -5.60
CA ILE A 190 -2.30 -0.60 -6.58
C ILE A 190 -3.83 -0.62 -6.62
N ARG A 191 -4.39 0.15 -7.54
CA ARG A 191 -5.84 0.37 -7.68
C ARG A 191 -6.47 -0.37 -8.86
N GLY A 192 -5.66 -0.78 -9.84
CA GLY A 192 -6.16 -1.45 -11.04
C GLY A 192 -6.64 -2.86 -10.72
N ARG A 193 -7.88 -3.22 -11.13
CA ARG A 193 -8.43 -4.58 -10.92
C ARG A 193 -7.49 -5.69 -11.43
N ARG A 194 -6.84 -5.49 -12.59
CA ARG A 194 -5.87 -6.45 -13.14
C ARG A 194 -4.62 -6.60 -12.27
N GLU A 195 -4.09 -5.50 -11.74
CA GLU A 195 -2.92 -5.53 -10.87
C GLU A 195 -3.27 -6.15 -9.51
N ARG A 196 -4.46 -5.87 -8.97
CA ARG A 196 -4.97 -6.49 -7.74
C ARG A 196 -5.16 -8.01 -7.90
N LYS A 197 -5.70 -8.48 -9.01
CA LYS A 197 -5.73 -9.92 -9.32
C LYS A 197 -4.34 -10.54 -9.46
N LYS A 198 -3.37 -9.78 -9.98
CA LYS A 198 -1.97 -10.23 -10.03
C LYS A 198 -1.37 -10.36 -8.63
N LEU A 199 -1.72 -9.46 -7.70
CA LEU A 199 -1.34 -9.58 -6.28
C LEU A 199 -1.92 -10.86 -5.66
N GLU A 200 -3.21 -11.14 -5.87
CA GLU A 200 -3.83 -12.39 -5.40
C GLU A 200 -3.11 -13.63 -5.93
N SER A 201 -2.76 -13.65 -7.23
CA SER A 201 -2.04 -14.78 -7.82
C SER A 201 -0.63 -14.97 -7.26
N ARG A 202 0.01 -13.88 -6.77
CA ARG A 202 1.32 -13.94 -6.13
C ARG A 202 1.20 -14.45 -4.69
N LEU A 203 0.19 -13.96 -3.96
CA LEU A 203 -0.15 -14.46 -2.62
C LEU A 203 -0.52 -15.95 -2.64
N ALA A 204 -1.26 -16.39 -3.66
CA ALA A 204 -1.67 -17.79 -3.80
C ALA A 204 -0.50 -18.74 -4.11
N ARG A 205 0.62 -18.22 -4.63
CA ARG A 205 1.85 -19.01 -4.89
C ARG A 205 2.71 -19.18 -3.63
N ASP A 206 2.41 -18.39 -2.60
CA ASP A 206 3.19 -18.28 -1.36
C ASP A 206 2.55 -19.04 -0.17
N ARG A 207 1.43 -19.74 -0.44
CA ARG A 207 0.79 -20.71 0.46
C ARG A 207 1.26 -22.12 0.13
#